data_AF-A0P1P4-F1
#
_entry.id   AF-A0P1P4-F1
#
_cell.length_a   1.000
_cell.length_b   1.000
_cell.length_c   1.000
_cell.angle_alpha   90.00
_cell.angle_beta   90.00
_cell.angle_gamma   90.00
#
_symmetry.space_group_name_H-M   'P 1'
#
loop_
_entity.id
_entity.type
_entity.pdbx_description
1 polymer ?
#
loop_
_entity_poly.entity_id
_entity_poly.type
_entity_poly.pdbx_seq_one_letter_code
_entity_poly.pdbx_strand_id
1 'polypeptide(L)'
;MTFAKGEEPPVKGFWSITMYEIDQGWWFTPNVLNKFTVSPRNDLTKNADGSLTLYFQNEPPAKDKQAKEPPQTRRPENQETYQAIYFK
;
A
#
# COMPACT_ATOMS: atom_id res chain seq x y z
N MET A 1 -2.35 5.52 5.22
CA MET A 1 -1.14 5.90 5.99
C MET A 1 -0.53 7.14 5.36
N THR A 2 -0.06 8.09 6.17
CA THR A 2 0.56 9.33 5.65
C THR A 2 1.93 9.53 6.26
N PHE A 3 2.93 9.77 5.40
CA PHE A 3 4.23 10.31 5.76
C PHE A 3 4.20 11.83 5.53
N ALA A 4 4.58 12.61 6.53
CA ALA A 4 4.79 14.04 6.31
C ALA A 4 5.99 14.26 5.37
N LYS A 5 6.14 15.49 4.85
CA LYS A 5 7.24 15.84 3.94
C LYS A 5 8.60 15.54 4.59
N GLY A 6 9.34 14.59 4.03
CA GLY A 6 10.65 14.18 4.53
C GLY A 6 10.62 13.11 5.64
N GLU A 7 9.44 12.69 6.08
CA GLU A 7 9.24 11.67 7.13
C GLU A 7 8.98 10.27 6.53
N GLU A 8 9.29 10.09 5.24
CA GLU A 8 9.39 8.74 4.66
C GLU A 8 10.57 8.00 5.31
N PRO A 9 10.54 6.66 5.39
CA PRO A 9 11.61 5.89 6.02
C PRO A 9 13.03 6.28 5.57
N PRO A 10 13.94 6.59 6.51
CA PRO A 10 15.28 7.08 6.20
C PRO A 10 16.21 5.93 5.81
N VAL A 11 16.09 5.48 4.56
CA VAL A 11 16.87 4.36 4.01
C VAL A 11 17.79 4.84 2.89
N LYS A 12 18.93 4.17 2.71
CA LYS A 12 19.85 4.44 1.59
C LYS A 12 19.38 3.81 0.27
N GLY A 13 18.63 2.71 0.36
CA GLY A 13 18.04 2.04 -0.79
C GLY A 13 16.59 2.46 -0.97
N PHE A 14 15.66 1.59 -0.57
CA PHE A 14 14.23 1.84 -0.69
C PHE A 14 13.44 1.14 0.43
N TRP A 15 12.28 1.69 0.73
CA TRP A 15 11.30 1.01 1.58
C TRP A 15 10.20 0.39 0.73
N SER A 16 9.54 -0.62 1.25
CA SER A 16 8.35 -1.20 0.62
C SER A 16 7.35 -1.64 1.67
N ILE A 17 6.07 -1.45 1.37
CA ILE A 17 4.96 -1.89 2.20
C ILE A 17 4.27 -3.03 1.45
N THR A 18 4.07 -4.15 2.12
CA THR A 18 3.46 -5.34 1.53
C THR A 18 2.27 -5.76 2.38
N MET A 19 1.15 -6.10 1.73
CA MET A 19 -0.06 -6.55 2.40
C MET A 19 -0.09 -8.07 2.46
N TYR A 20 -0.37 -8.59 3.64
CA TYR A 20 -0.52 -10.01 3.90
C TYR A 20 -1.88 -10.33 4.51
N GLU A 21 -2.37 -11.52 4.24
CA GLU A 21 -3.45 -12.16 4.99
C GLU A 21 -2.89 -13.35 5.77
N ILE A 22 -3.51 -13.64 6.92
CA ILE A 22 -3.19 -14.83 7.70
C ILE A 22 -4.24 -15.90 7.38
N ASP A 23 -3.83 -16.92 6.62
CA ASP A 23 -4.64 -18.09 6.27
C ASP A 23 -3.83 -19.37 6.43
N GLN A 24 -3.86 -19.97 7.62
CA GLN A 24 -3.02 -21.12 7.94
C GLN A 24 -1.51 -20.87 7.69
N GLY A 25 -1.11 -19.59 7.57
CA GLY A 25 0.19 -19.13 7.08
C GLY A 25 0.13 -17.67 6.65
N TRP A 26 1.28 -17.10 6.26
CA TRP A 26 1.38 -15.72 5.76
C TRP A 26 1.32 -15.72 4.24
N TRP A 27 0.27 -15.14 3.65
CA TRP A 27 0.06 -15.08 2.20
C TRP A 27 -0.09 -13.65 1.72
N PHE A 28 0.27 -13.38 0.47
CA PHE A 28 -0.04 -12.07 -0.13
C PHE A 28 -1.55 -11.94 -0.31
N THR A 29 -2.11 -10.84 0.17
CA THR A 29 -3.55 -10.60 0.03
C THR A 29 -3.92 -10.49 -1.46
N PRO A 30 -4.74 -11.39 -2.02
CA PRO A 30 -5.15 -11.39 -3.42
C PRO A 30 -5.89 -10.11 -3.79
N ASN A 31 -5.66 -9.61 -5.01
CA ASN A 31 -6.08 -8.27 -5.35
C ASN A 31 -6.26 -8.11 -6.87
N VAL A 32 -7.28 -7.37 -7.33
CA VAL A 32 -7.63 -7.23 -8.76
C VAL A 32 -6.59 -6.46 -9.56
N LEU A 33 -5.73 -5.66 -8.91
CA LEU A 33 -4.60 -5.00 -9.57
C LEU A 33 -3.36 -5.89 -9.65
N ASN A 34 -3.38 -7.08 -9.02
CA ASN A 34 -2.26 -8.01 -8.91
C ASN A 34 -0.93 -7.33 -8.52
N LYS A 35 -0.97 -6.30 -7.67
CA LYS A 35 0.24 -5.75 -7.02
C LYS A 35 0.17 -6.03 -5.53
N PHE A 36 1.26 -6.44 -4.90
CA PHE A 36 1.22 -6.82 -3.47
C PHE A 36 2.07 -5.91 -2.61
N THR A 37 2.85 -5.04 -3.27
CA THR A 37 3.80 -4.15 -2.63
C THR A 37 3.67 -2.72 -3.18
N VAL A 38 3.97 -1.75 -2.33
CA VAL A 38 4.00 -0.32 -2.64
C VAL A 38 5.33 0.23 -2.16
N SER A 39 6.05 0.97 -3.00
CA SER A 39 7.37 1.52 -2.70
C SER A 39 7.65 2.80 -3.49
N PRO A 40 8.69 3.57 -3.13
CA PRO A 40 9.16 4.70 -3.94
C PRO A 40 9.64 4.33 -5.34
N ARG A 41 9.76 3.04 -5.65
CA ARG A 41 10.09 2.54 -6.99
C ARG A 41 8.84 2.46 -7.90
N ASN A 42 7.67 2.77 -7.37
CA ASN A 42 6.44 2.99 -8.13
C ASN A 42 6.27 4.49 -8.42
N ASP A 43 5.37 4.82 -9.35
CA ASP A 43 5.03 6.21 -9.68
C ASP A 43 4.13 6.84 -8.59
N LEU A 44 4.71 7.10 -7.41
CA LEU A 44 4.00 7.70 -6.28
C LEU A 44 3.87 9.22 -6.49
N THR A 45 2.65 9.73 -6.33
CA THR A 45 2.39 11.17 -6.39
C THR A 45 2.37 11.77 -5.00
N LYS A 46 3.24 12.76 -4.75
CA LYS A 46 3.22 13.54 -3.51
C LYS A 46 2.05 14.53 -3.49
N ASN A 47 1.56 14.84 -2.30
CA ASN A 47 0.59 15.91 -2.09
C ASN A 47 1.23 17.28 -2.30
N ALA A 48 0.41 18.33 -2.42
CA ALA A 48 0.88 19.70 -2.64
C ALA A 48 1.78 20.23 -1.51
N ASP A 49 1.55 19.75 -0.27
CA ASP A 49 2.38 20.05 0.91
C ASP A 49 3.68 19.21 0.97
N GLY A 50 3.90 18.32 0.00
CA GLY A 50 5.05 17.42 -0.08
C GLY A 50 4.92 16.15 0.77
N SER A 51 3.80 15.95 1.45
CA SER A 51 3.50 14.68 2.14
C SER A 51 3.22 13.56 1.14
N LEU A 52 3.35 12.31 1.60
CA LEU A 52 2.99 11.12 0.85
C LEU A 52 1.90 10.36 1.60
N THR A 53 0.72 10.26 1.01
CA THR A 53 -0.38 9.44 1.53
C THR A 53 -0.56 8.20 0.68
N LEU A 54 -0.54 7.04 1.33
CA LEU A 54 -0.80 5.74 0.74
C LEU A 54 -2.12 5.22 1.30
N TYR A 55 -3.07 4.89 0.44
CA TYR A 55 -4.32 4.30 0.87
C TYR A 55 -4.30 2.78 0.62
N PHE A 56 -4.86 2.08 1.59
CA PHE A 56 -5.00 0.63 1.57
C PHE A 56 -6.46 0.34 1.90
N GLN A 57 -7.21 -0.15 0.92
CA GLN A 57 -8.65 -0.38 1.04
C GLN A 57 -9.05 -1.62 0.23
N ASN A 58 -10.08 -2.31 0.69
CA ASN A 58 -10.65 -3.48 0.00
C ASN A 58 -11.76 -3.11 -0.99
N GLU A 59 -12.32 -1.91 -0.88
CA GLU A 59 -13.37 -1.43 -1.77
C GLU A 59 -12.80 -0.54 -2.88
N PRO A 60 -13.30 -0.64 -4.12
CA PRO A 60 -12.87 0.24 -5.19
C PRO A 60 -13.21 1.69 -4.83
N PRO A 61 -12.30 2.64 -5.05
CA PRO A 61 -12.60 4.04 -4.79
C PRO A 61 -13.78 4.48 -5.66
N ALA A 62 -14.62 5.38 -5.12
CA ALA A 62 -15.61 6.09 -5.92
C ALA A 62 -14.93 6.69 -7.17
N LYS A 63 -15.63 6.65 -8.32
CA LYS A 63 -15.08 6.87 -9.67
C LYS A 63 -14.18 8.10 -9.86
N ASP A 64 -14.26 9.10 -8.99
CA ASP A 64 -13.51 10.36 -9.08
C ASP A 64 -12.06 10.33 -8.54
N LYS A 65 -11.54 9.17 -8.07
CA LYS A 65 -10.17 9.07 -7.51
C LYS A 65 -9.23 8.10 -8.24
N GLN A 66 -9.49 7.80 -9.52
CA GLN A 66 -8.78 6.73 -10.25
C GLN A 66 -7.30 7.01 -10.57
N ALA A 67 -6.82 8.26 -10.46
CA ALA A 67 -5.49 8.61 -10.95
C ALA A 67 -4.34 8.51 -9.93
N LYS A 68 -4.56 8.03 -8.70
CA LYS A 68 -3.56 8.23 -7.63
C LYS A 68 -2.93 7.01 -6.98
N GLU A 69 -3.40 5.78 -7.17
CA GLU A 69 -3.23 4.79 -6.08
C GLU A 69 -2.93 3.32 -6.41
N PRO A 70 -2.37 2.55 -5.44
CA PRO A 70 -1.73 1.27 -5.67
C PRO A 70 -2.74 0.09 -5.44
N PRO A 71 -2.33 -1.19 -5.30
CA PRO A 71 -3.15 -2.37 -5.61
C PRO A 71 -4.41 -2.65 -4.77
N GLN A 72 -5.43 -3.32 -5.35
CA GLN A 72 -6.81 -3.47 -4.83
C GLN A 72 -7.19 -4.88 -4.36
N THR A 73 -7.38 -5.11 -3.06
CA THR A 73 -7.93 -6.31 -2.37
C THR A 73 -9.12 -7.10 -2.98
N ARG A 74 -9.21 -8.45 -2.96
CA ARG A 74 -10.51 -9.17 -2.79
C ARG A 74 -10.52 -9.84 -1.40
N ARG A 75 -11.52 -9.54 -0.56
CA ARG A 75 -11.60 -10.01 0.84
C ARG A 75 -12.71 -11.05 1.06
N PRO A 76 -12.44 -12.16 1.76
CA PRO A 76 -13.42 -12.93 2.54
C PRO A 76 -13.62 -12.31 3.94
N GLU A 77 -14.86 -12.28 4.43
CA GLU A 77 -15.33 -11.48 5.58
C GLU A 77 -14.59 -11.74 6.92
N ASN A 78 -13.87 -12.87 7.05
CA ASN A 78 -13.30 -13.35 8.32
C ASN A 78 -11.76 -13.42 8.37
N GLN A 79 -11.04 -12.78 7.44
CA GLN A 79 -9.57 -12.72 7.46
C GLN A 79 -9.03 -11.36 7.90
N GLU A 80 -8.04 -11.40 8.79
CA GLU A 80 -7.26 -10.24 9.21
C GLU A 80 -6.17 -9.94 8.17
N THR A 81 -6.11 -8.68 7.71
CA THR A 81 -5.07 -8.19 6.82
C THR A 81 -4.02 -7.42 7.60
N TYR A 82 -2.76 -7.75 7.36
CA TYR A 82 -1.60 -7.17 8.03
C TYR A 82 -0.73 -6.42 7.02
N GLN A 83 -0.24 -5.25 7.43
CA GLN A 83 0.74 -4.48 6.67
C GLN A 83 2.13 -4.70 7.27
N ALA A 84 3.09 -5.07 6.44
CA ALA A 84 4.50 -5.11 6.83
C ALA A 84 5.29 -4.04 6.09
N ILE A 85 6.10 -3.27 6.82
CA ILE A 85 7.03 -2.28 6.26
C ILE A 85 8.43 -2.89 6.26
N TYR A 86 9.04 -2.98 5.08
CA TYR A 86 10.40 -3.44 4.90
C TYR A 86 11.30 -2.29 4.48
N PHE A 87 12.52 -2.29 5.01
CA PHE A 87 13.59 -1.35 4.69
C PHE A 87 14.73 -2.11 4.02
N LYS A 88 15.21 -1.65 2.85
CA LYS A 88 16.37 -2.20 2.15
C LYS A 88 17.39 -1.12 1.81
#